data_AF-A0A530BEE1-F1
#
_entry.id   AF-A0A530BEE1-F1
#
_cell.length_a   1.000
_cell.length_b   1.000
_cell.length_c   1.000
_cell.angle_alpha   90.00
_cell.angle_beta   90.00
_cell.angle_gamma   90.00
#
_symmetry.space_group_name_H-M   'P 1'
#
loop_
_entity.id
_entity.type
_entity.pdbx_description
1 polymer ?
#
loop_
_entity_poly.entity_id
_entity_poly.type
_entity_poly.pdbx_seq_one_letter_code
_entity_poly.pdbx_strand_id
1 'polypeptide(L)' 'MKLVRDVSWPVADLRCDWTEACPIEQLATLWEIYKPQLDAYVTRALSPSDAPSYGVPGDE' A
#
# COMPACT_ATOMS: atom_id res chain seq x y z
N MET A 1 3.52 11.06 -2.86
CA MET A 1 2.63 11.25 -1.70
C MET A 1 2.97 10.18 -0.67
N LYS A 2 3.39 10.59 0.52
CA LYS A 2 3.60 9.67 1.65
C LYS A 2 2.44 9.78 2.63
N LEU A 3 1.95 8.65 3.11
CA LEU A 3 0.94 8.57 4.15
C LEU A 3 1.53 7.86 5.36
N VAL A 4 1.36 8.46 6.54
CA VAL A 4 1.72 7.87 7.84
C VAL A 4 0.44 7.79 8.66
N ARG A 5 0.13 6.62 9.21
CA ARG A 5 -1.06 6.38 10.02
C ARG A 5 -0.78 5.26 11.02
N ASP A 6 -1.13 5.45 12.29
CA ASP A 6 -1.06 4.48 13.41
C ASP A 6 0.33 3.91 13.76
N VAL A 7 1.30 3.92 12.83
CA VAL A 7 2.69 3.46 13.01
C VAL A 7 3.68 4.57 12.66
N SER A 8 4.94 4.40 13.09
CA SER A 8 5.99 5.43 12.92
C SER A 8 6.61 5.46 11.52
N TRP A 9 6.22 4.56 10.61
CA TRP A 9 6.71 4.49 9.24
C TRP A 9 5.63 4.84 8.20
N PRO A 10 6.02 5.24 6.98
CA PRO A 10 5.07 5.43 5.89
C PRO A 10 4.36 4.12 5.55
N VAL A 11 3.02 4.13 5.63
CA VAL A 11 2.16 3.01 5.24
C VAL A 11 1.81 3.04 3.75
N ALA A 12 2.06 4.16 3.07
CA ALA A 12 2.02 4.28 1.62
C ALA A 12 3.03 5.33 1.15
N ASP A 13 3.68 5.07 0.01
CA ASP A 13 4.50 6.07 -0.72
C ASP A 13 4.19 5.96 -2.21
N LEU A 14 3.24 6.76 -2.69
CA LEU A 14 2.78 6.75 -4.09
C LEU A 14 3.52 7.81 -4.90
N ARG A 15 4.06 7.42 -6.05
CA ARG A 15 4.85 8.31 -6.91
C ARG A 15 4.33 8.27 -8.34
N CYS A 16 4.29 9.44 -8.96
CA CYS A 16 4.16 9.62 -10.39
C CYS A 16 5.40 10.38 -10.82
N ASP A 17 6.44 9.65 -11.20
CA ASP A 17 7.74 10.25 -11.51
C ASP A 17 7.77 10.88 -12.91
N TRP A 18 6.86 10.47 -13.79
CA TRP A 18 6.68 11.03 -15.13
C TRP A 18 5.24 10.79 -15.62
N THR A 19 4.67 11.78 -16.32
CA THR A 19 3.45 11.63 -17.10
C THR A 19 3.31 12.78 -18.10
N GLU A 20 2.67 12.53 -19.24
CA GLU A 20 2.23 13.57 -20.18
C GLU A 20 0.81 14.08 -19.85
N ALA A 21 0.12 13.42 -18.92
CA ALA A 21 -1.23 13.77 -18.44
C ALA A 21 -1.17 14.55 -17.12
N CYS A 22 -2.29 14.67 -16.40
CA CYS A 22 -2.33 15.32 -15.08
C CYS A 22 -1.71 14.40 -14.00
N PRO A 23 -0.55 14.74 -13.40
CA PRO A 23 0.10 13.88 -12.40
C PRO A 23 -0.71 13.70 -11.11
N ILE A 24 -1.56 14.67 -10.77
CA ILE A 24 -2.43 14.59 -9.59
C ILE A 24 -3.53 13.55 -9.81
N GLU A 25 -4.12 13.50 -11.00
CA GLU A 25 -5.13 12.49 -11.34
C GLU A 25 -4.52 11.08 -11.39
N GLN A 26 -3.28 10.96 -11.88
CA GLN A 26 -2.54 9.70 -11.83
C GLN A 26 -2.32 9.23 -10.39
N LEU A 27 -1.87 10.13 -9.50
CA LEU A 27 -1.72 9.81 -8.08
C LEU A 27 -3.05 9.47 -7.40
N ALA A 28 -4.15 10.15 -7.74
CA ALA A 28 -5.48 9.84 -7.23
C ALA A 28 -5.94 8.44 -7.68
N THR A 29 -5.69 8.08 -8.95
CA THR A 29 -6.01 6.76 -9.48
C THR A 29 -5.21 5.66 -8.77
N LEU A 30 -3.90 5.87 -8.58
CA LEU A 30 -3.06 4.96 -7.80
C LEU A 30 -3.56 4.81 -6.36
N TRP A 31 -4.04 5.90 -5.76
CA TRP A 31 -4.58 5.87 -4.40
C TRP A 31 -5.85 5.03 -4.31
N GLU A 32 -6.80 5.16 -5.22
CA GLU A 32 -8.03 4.35 -5.20
C GLU A 32 -7.74 2.84 -5.33
N ILE A 33 -6.68 2.46 -6.05
CA ILE A 33 -6.24 1.07 -6.15
C ILE A 33 -5.58 0.58 -4.85
N TYR A 34 -4.70 1.41 -4.26
CA TYR A 34 -3.87 1.00 -3.13
C TYR A 34 -4.61 1.07 -1.79
N LYS A 35 -5.44 2.10 -1.58
CA LYS A 35 -6.18 2.36 -0.33
C LYS A 35 -6.87 1.13 0.28
N PRO A 36 -7.65 0.32 -0.46
CA PRO A 36 -8.34 -0.84 0.13
C PRO A 36 -7.40 -1.95 0.62
N GLN A 37 -6.13 -1.94 0.19
CA GLN A 37 -5.13 -2.96 0.54
C GLN A 37 -4.25 -2.54 1.72
N LEU A 38 -4.37 -1.29 2.17
CA LEU A 38 -3.45 -0.68 3.13
C LEU A 38 -3.46 -1.39 4.49
N ASP A 39 -4.64 -1.75 4.99
CA ASP A 39 -4.76 -2.45 6.27
C ASP A 39 -4.09 -3.83 6.22
N ALA A 40 -4.25 -4.59 5.13
CA ALA A 40 -3.60 -5.89 4.97
C ALA A 40 -2.07 -5.78 4.95
N TYR A 41 -1.53 -4.69 4.38
CA TYR A 41 -0.09 -4.42 4.40
C TYR A 41 0.42 -4.12 5.81
N VAL A 42 -0.31 -3.32 6.58
CA VAL A 42 0.02 -3.01 7.98
C VAL A 42 -0.09 -4.25 8.87
N THR A 43 -1.16 -5.04 8.72
CA THR A 43 -1.33 -6.31 9.44
C THR A 43 -0.17 -7.27 9.16
N ARG A 44 0.29 -7.38 7.90
CA ARG A 44 1.44 -8.23 7.58
C ARG A 44 2.72 -7.77 8.28
N ALA A 45 2.91 -6.47 8.51
CA ALA A 45 4.08 -5.95 9.20
C ALA A 45 3.99 -6.10 10.74
N LEU A 46 2.79 -5.96 11.32
CA LEU A 46 2.58 -5.97 12.78
C LEU A 46 2.21 -7.35 13.34
N SER A 47 1.46 -8.14 12.59
CA SER A 47 0.90 -9.44 12.99
C SER A 47 0.86 -10.39 11.78
N PRO A 48 2.03 -10.91 11.33
CA PRO A 48 2.13 -11.71 10.12
C PRO A 48 1.24 -12.97 10.09
N SER A 49 0.94 -13.55 11.26
CA SER A 49 0.07 -14.72 11.40
C SER A 49 -1.39 -14.47 11.02
N ASP A 50 -1.84 -13.22 11.13
CA ASP A 50 -3.21 -12.80 10.84
C ASP A 50 -3.35 -12.27 9.41
N ALA A 51 -2.25 -12.23 8.65
CA ALA A 51 -2.25 -11.80 7.28
C ALA A 51 -2.96 -12.84 6.38
N PRO A 52 -3.72 -12.41 5.36
CA PRO A 52 -4.27 -13.33 4.38
C PRO A 52 -3.13 -14.13 3.71
N SER A 53 -3.29 -15.46 3.65
CA SER A 53 -2.43 -16.33 2.84
C SER A 53 -2.68 -16.09 1.36
N TYR A 54 -1.63 -16.12 0.56
CA TYR A 54 -1.70 -15.94 -0.89
C TYR A 54 -1.29 -17.22 -1.65
N GLY A 55 -1.13 -18.35 -0.94
CA GLY A 55 -0.79 -19.65 -1.52
C GLY A 55 0.63 -19.70 -2.07
N VAL A 56 1.56 -18.96 -1.47
CA VAL A 56 2.96 -18.92 -1.92
C VAL A 56 3.82 -19.94 -1.16
N PRO A 57 4.93 -20.45 -1.75
CA PRO A 57 5.85 -21.32 -1.03
C PRO A 57 6.37 -20.63 0.24
N GLY A 58 6.08 -21.19 1.42
CA GLY A 58 6.36 -20.59 2.74
C GLY A 58 5.12 -20.24 3.57
N ASP A 59 3.91 -20.50 3.06
CA ASP A 59 2.64 -20.37 3.79
C ASP A 59 2.35 -21.57 4.74
N GLU A 60 3.26 -22.56 4.86
CA GLU A 60 3.25 -23.68 5.83
C GLU A 60 4.39 -23.58 6.86
#